data_AF-A0A368THI7-F1
#
_entry.id   AF-A0A368THI7-F1
#
_cell.length_a   1.000
_cell.length_b   1.000
_cell.length_c   1.000
_cell.angle_alpha   90.00
_cell.angle_beta   90.00
_cell.angle_gamma   90.00
#
_symmetry.space_group_name_H-M   'P 1'
#
loop_
_entity.id
_entity.type
_entity.pdbx_description
1 polymer ?
#
loop_
_entity_poly.entity_id
_entity_poly.type
_entity_poly.pdbx_seq_one_letter_code
_entity_poly.pdbx_strand_id
1 'polypeptide(L)'
;METDSPPVSVAVIPGTTPTSWFSWLAQTLVFPDASMTWPLNLKVPLQAGKDAGGQYTITVTAVDWGGDTAQATAKLVVQDHDYVTETLVSGTGGTFLDEKFTNLAVAAKVDKHIGFLGEVDCFTKNEYLILDAEGNNANFEQESVISEFNATPGGFLYGRERFQSCVAMGGTGVDIRQDYDIYPYGTMESRCENLNHHMTGVQARKTELCTYNSFTNGSLTVDARQSIPCTKKVAERQEFFGDLTAAKHIIFRRP
;
A
#
# COMPACT_ATOMS: atom_id res chain seq x y z
N MET A 1 -3.99 -6.40 -46.71
CA MET A 1 -4.37 -5.05 -46.27
C MET A 1 -3.53 -4.77 -45.03
N GLU A 2 -2.44 -4.03 -45.20
CA GLU A 2 -1.78 -3.37 -44.08
C GLU A 2 -2.73 -2.26 -43.63
N THR A 3 -3.26 -2.36 -42.42
CA THR A 3 -4.00 -1.28 -41.79
C THR A 3 -2.97 -0.32 -41.20
N ASP A 4 -2.52 0.64 -42.02
CA ASP A 4 -1.77 1.82 -41.56
C ASP A 4 -2.70 2.63 -40.66
N SER A 5 -2.76 2.24 -39.38
CA SER A 5 -3.49 2.99 -38.37
C SER A 5 -2.63 4.18 -37.98
N PRO A 6 -3.10 5.42 -38.12
CA PRO A 6 -2.27 6.58 -37.90
C PRO A 6 -1.86 6.65 -36.41
N PRO A 7 -0.62 7.06 -36.09
CA PRO A 7 -0.09 6.93 -34.75
C PRO A 7 -0.73 7.95 -33.81
N VAL A 8 -1.05 7.47 -32.60
CA VAL A 8 -1.35 8.32 -31.45
C VAL A 8 -0.14 8.24 -30.52
N SER A 9 0.23 9.36 -29.93
CA SER A 9 1.35 9.43 -28.98
C SER A 9 0.88 9.99 -27.65
N VAL A 10 1.40 9.41 -26.57
CA VAL A 10 1.15 9.88 -25.21
C VAL A 10 2.48 10.35 -24.65
N ALA A 11 2.57 11.64 -24.36
CA ALA A 11 3.70 12.24 -23.67
C ALA A 11 3.26 12.66 -22.28
N VAL A 12 4.00 12.25 -21.26
CA VAL A 12 3.79 12.73 -19.91
C VAL A 12 4.98 13.59 -19.52
N ILE A 13 4.68 14.84 -19.21
CA ILE A 13 5.66 15.84 -18.85
C ILE A 13 5.57 15.99 -17.33
N PRO A 14 6.52 15.42 -16.57
CA PRO A 14 6.58 15.70 -15.15
C PRO A 14 6.95 17.18 -14.98
N GLY A 15 6.27 17.88 -14.09
CA GLY A 15 6.56 19.28 -13.80
C GLY A 15 7.91 19.44 -13.10
N THR A 16 7.88 19.55 -11.77
CA THR A 16 9.09 19.63 -10.93
C THR A 16 9.71 18.27 -10.62
N THR A 17 9.03 17.17 -10.95
CA THR A 17 9.47 15.81 -10.63
C THR A 17 10.56 15.32 -11.60
N PRO A 18 11.60 14.60 -11.14
CA PRO A 18 12.65 14.10 -12.02
C PRO A 18 12.11 13.15 -13.11
N THR A 19 12.49 13.39 -14.36
CA THR A 19 12.11 12.55 -15.51
C THR A 19 12.63 11.12 -15.44
N SER A 20 13.73 10.90 -14.71
CA SER A 20 14.33 9.57 -14.51
C SER A 20 13.48 8.60 -13.69
N TRP A 21 12.39 9.07 -13.09
CA TRP A 21 11.53 8.23 -12.25
C TRP A 21 10.58 7.36 -13.05
N PHE A 22 10.39 7.64 -14.33
CA PHE A 22 9.37 7.02 -15.13
C PHE A 22 10.00 6.28 -16.32
N SER A 23 9.71 5.00 -16.46
CA SER A 23 10.17 4.20 -17.61
C SER A 23 9.40 4.51 -18.91
N TRP A 24 8.44 5.44 -18.88
CA TRP A 24 7.41 5.59 -19.92
C TRP A 24 7.09 7.03 -20.36
N LEU A 25 7.86 8.06 -19.96
CA LEU A 25 7.46 9.48 -20.17
C LEU A 25 7.23 9.91 -21.62
N ALA A 26 7.74 9.16 -22.59
CA ALA A 26 7.34 9.26 -23.98
C ALA A 26 7.11 7.84 -24.52
N GLN A 27 5.84 7.41 -24.57
CA GLN A 27 5.46 6.20 -25.28
C GLN A 27 4.53 6.58 -26.43
N THR A 28 4.97 6.27 -27.64
CA THR A 28 4.09 6.22 -28.80
C THR A 28 3.32 4.90 -28.73
N LEU A 29 2.06 4.97 -28.31
CA LEU A 29 1.17 3.81 -28.29
C LEU A 29 0.45 3.77 -29.64
N VAL A 30 0.77 2.78 -30.46
CA VAL A 30 0.01 2.53 -31.69
C VAL A 30 -1.36 2.00 -31.29
N PHE A 31 -2.35 2.87 -31.20
CA PHE A 31 -3.72 2.44 -30.97
C PHE A 31 -4.31 1.91 -32.28
N PRO A 32 -4.77 0.65 -32.30
CA PRO A 32 -5.21 0.00 -33.54
C PRO A 32 -6.57 0.51 -34.03
N ASP A 33 -7.34 1.18 -33.18
CA ASP A 33 -8.66 1.73 -33.55
C ASP A 33 -8.94 3.05 -32.80
N ALA A 34 -8.86 4.16 -33.53
CA ALA A 34 -9.12 5.51 -33.01
C ALA A 34 -10.62 5.81 -32.78
N SER A 35 -11.53 4.91 -33.19
CA SER A 35 -12.97 5.04 -32.93
C SER A 35 -13.38 4.56 -31.53
N MET A 36 -12.47 3.92 -30.81
CA MET A 36 -12.72 3.35 -29.48
C MET A 36 -12.14 4.22 -28.35
N THR A 37 -12.68 4.02 -27.15
CA THR A 37 -12.08 4.57 -25.92
C THR A 37 -11.07 3.59 -25.36
N TRP A 38 -9.84 4.05 -25.15
CA TRP A 38 -8.77 3.23 -24.58
C TRP A 38 -8.37 3.75 -23.20
N PRO A 39 -8.24 2.87 -22.19
CA PRO A 39 -7.79 3.29 -20.87
C PRO A 39 -6.29 3.62 -20.90
N LEU A 40 -5.93 4.78 -20.34
CA LEU A 40 -4.54 5.13 -20.06
C LEU A 40 -4.23 4.83 -18.59
N ASN A 41 -3.47 3.77 -18.35
CA ASN A 41 -3.04 3.38 -17.00
C ASN A 41 -1.69 4.02 -16.69
N LEU A 42 -1.69 5.03 -15.83
CA LEU A 42 -0.47 5.68 -15.36
C LEU A 42 -0.18 5.24 -13.92
N LYS A 43 1.03 4.72 -13.70
CA LYS A 43 1.51 4.41 -12.35
C LYS A 43 2.73 5.27 -12.07
N VAL A 44 2.60 6.17 -11.10
CA VAL A 44 3.75 6.89 -10.53
C VAL A 44 4.50 5.90 -9.63
N PRO A 45 5.76 5.56 -9.95
CA PRO A 45 6.49 4.60 -9.15
C PRO A 45 6.94 5.25 -7.84
N LEU A 46 6.64 4.59 -6.72
CA LEU A 46 7.22 4.91 -5.42
C LEU A 46 8.66 4.35 -5.41
N GLN A 47 9.64 5.21 -5.15
CA GLN A 47 11.03 4.80 -4.89
C GLN A 47 11.33 5.01 -3.42
N ALA A 48 11.99 4.04 -2.78
CA ALA A 48 12.38 4.17 -1.39
C ALA A 48 13.20 5.44 -1.15
N GLY A 49 12.84 6.18 -0.10
CA GLY A 49 13.43 7.47 0.27
C GLY A 49 13.17 8.62 -0.71
N LYS A 50 12.24 8.47 -1.66
CA LYS A 50 11.87 9.53 -2.61
C LYS A 50 10.36 9.64 -2.74
N ASP A 51 9.86 10.82 -2.41
CA ASP A 51 8.46 11.12 -2.54
C ASP A 51 8.08 11.49 -3.97
N ALA A 52 6.92 11.03 -4.42
CA ALA A 52 6.43 11.19 -5.78
C ALA A 52 5.34 12.26 -5.94
N GLY A 53 5.20 13.16 -4.97
CA GLY A 53 4.27 14.26 -5.10
C GLY A 53 4.71 15.26 -6.16
N GLY A 54 3.72 15.95 -6.71
CA GLY A 54 3.89 16.91 -7.77
C GLY A 54 2.75 16.90 -8.79
N GLN A 55 2.87 17.82 -9.74
CA GLN A 55 1.93 17.92 -10.85
C GLN A 55 2.52 17.32 -12.12
N TYR A 56 1.78 16.38 -12.71
CA TYR A 56 2.10 15.73 -13.97
C TYR A 56 1.14 16.21 -15.04
N THR A 57 1.69 16.69 -16.15
CA THR A 57 0.88 17.07 -17.31
C THR A 57 0.92 15.95 -18.33
N ILE A 58 -0.23 15.36 -18.60
CA ILE A 58 -0.41 14.28 -19.56
C ILE A 58 -0.91 14.92 -20.85
N THR A 59 -0.17 14.73 -21.92
CA THR A 59 -0.51 15.20 -23.26
C THR A 59 -0.76 14.00 -24.15
N VAL A 60 -1.93 13.96 -24.78
CA VAL A 60 -2.25 12.98 -25.81
C VAL A 60 -2.33 13.72 -27.13
N THR A 61 -1.55 13.27 -28.10
CA THR A 61 -1.53 13.81 -29.46
C THR A 61 -1.92 12.71 -30.44
N ALA A 62 -2.99 12.93 -31.19
CA ALA A 62 -3.41 12.09 -32.29
C ALA A 62 -3.03 12.75 -33.62
N VAL A 63 -2.55 11.95 -34.56
CA VAL A 63 -2.33 12.36 -35.95
C VAL A 63 -3.33 11.59 -36.81
N ASP A 64 -3.93 12.22 -37.81
CA ASP A 64 -4.77 11.52 -38.77
C ASP A 64 -3.97 11.07 -40.01
N TRP A 65 -4.64 10.43 -40.96
CA TRP A 65 -4.02 9.95 -42.21
C TRP A 65 -3.55 11.08 -43.13
N GLY A 66 -4.10 12.29 -42.98
CA GLY A 66 -3.72 13.50 -43.71
C GLY A 66 -2.54 14.24 -43.09
N GLY A 67 -2.09 13.81 -41.91
CA GLY A 67 -1.04 14.47 -41.12
C GLY A 67 -1.57 15.61 -40.25
N ASP A 68 -2.89 15.79 -40.16
CA ASP A 68 -3.50 16.75 -39.24
C ASP A 68 -3.40 16.24 -37.81
N THR A 69 -3.22 17.16 -36.86
CA THR A 69 -2.98 16.82 -35.46
C THR A 69 -4.06 17.37 -34.55
N ALA A 70 -4.46 16.57 -33.56
CA ALA A 70 -5.33 16.98 -32.46
C ALA A 70 -4.66 16.66 -31.12
N GLN A 71 -4.80 17.55 -30.14
CA GLN A 71 -4.16 17.41 -28.84
C GLN A 71 -5.16 17.62 -27.70
N ALA A 72 -5.04 16.80 -26.66
CA ALA A 72 -5.72 16.98 -25.39
C ALA A 72 -4.70 16.95 -24.25
N THR A 73 -4.94 17.74 -23.20
CA THR A 73 -4.10 17.76 -22.01
C THR A 73 -4.92 17.50 -20.76
N ALA A 74 -4.34 16.74 -19.83
CA ALA A 74 -4.87 16.45 -18.51
C ALA A 74 -3.80 16.72 -17.45
N LYS A 75 -4.22 17.09 -16.25
CA LYS A 75 -3.34 17.28 -15.09
C LYS A 75 -3.62 16.20 -14.07
N LEU A 76 -2.56 15.51 -13.63
CA LEU A 76 -2.57 14.61 -12.48
C LEU A 76 -1.80 15.30 -11.36
N VAL A 77 -2.43 15.48 -10.21
CA VAL A 77 -1.77 15.99 -9.00
C VAL A 77 -1.58 14.79 -8.07
N VAL A 78 -0.34 14.55 -7.66
CA VAL A 78 0.02 13.54 -6.66
C VAL A 78 0.41 14.29 -5.39
N GLN A 79 -0.16 13.90 -4.26
CA GLN A 79 0.20 14.46 -2.97
C GLN A 79 1.50 13.83 -2.49
N ASP A 80 2.36 14.66 -1.89
CA ASP A 80 3.52 14.21 -1.13
C ASP A 80 3.04 13.44 0.11
N HIS A 81 3.83 12.45 0.52
CA HIS A 81 3.74 11.79 1.81
C HIS A 81 4.59 12.56 2.83
N ASP A 82 4.04 12.80 4.02
CA ASP A 82 4.78 13.39 5.14
C ASP A 82 5.84 12.43 5.76
N TYR A 83 5.88 11.17 5.29
CA TYR A 83 6.76 10.05 5.69
C TYR A 83 6.74 9.65 7.17
N VAL A 84 6.49 8.37 7.45
CA VAL A 84 6.61 7.81 8.81
C VAL A 84 7.91 7.00 8.91
N THR A 85 7.99 5.85 8.22
CA THR A 85 9.20 5.01 8.18
C THR A 85 9.19 4.09 6.96
N GLU A 86 10.38 3.77 6.46
CA GLU A 86 10.61 2.70 5.49
C GLU A 86 11.71 1.79 6.02
N THR A 87 11.59 0.49 5.77
CA THR A 87 12.58 -0.51 6.16
C THR A 87 12.64 -1.59 5.10
N LEU A 88 13.84 -1.90 4.65
CA LEU A 88 14.13 -3.00 3.75
C LEU A 88 15.26 -3.83 4.37
N VAL A 89 15.04 -5.13 4.53
CA VAL A 89 16.04 -6.08 5.02
C VAL A 89 16.04 -7.32 4.12
N SER A 90 17.22 -7.79 3.76
CA SER A 90 17.40 -9.04 3.02
C SER A 90 18.69 -9.74 3.46
N GLY A 91 18.72 -11.06 3.34
CA GLY A 91 19.84 -11.92 3.73
C GLY A 91 19.64 -12.61 5.08
N THR A 92 20.74 -13.07 5.66
CA THR A 92 20.74 -13.87 6.89
C THR A 92 21.17 -13.03 8.09
N GLY A 93 20.40 -13.05 9.17
CA GLY A 93 20.73 -12.34 10.39
C GLY A 93 19.59 -12.23 11.39
N GLY A 94 19.78 -11.36 12.37
CA GLY A 94 18.76 -10.99 13.35
C GLY A 94 18.33 -9.55 13.16
N THR A 95 17.02 -9.29 13.14
CA THR A 95 16.44 -7.94 13.07
C THR A 95 15.40 -7.79 14.17
N PHE A 96 15.40 -6.62 14.81
CA PHE A 96 14.37 -6.22 15.76
C PHE A 96 13.91 -4.81 15.39
N LEU A 97 12.61 -4.64 15.25
CA LEU A 97 11.95 -3.40 14.95
C LEU A 97 10.91 -3.14 16.02
N ASP A 98 11.12 -2.08 16.77
CA ASP A 98 10.19 -1.53 17.73
C ASP A 98 9.76 -0.15 17.25
N GLU A 99 8.47 0.01 16.97
CA GLU A 99 7.94 1.26 16.45
C GLU A 99 6.69 1.67 17.20
N LYS A 100 6.64 2.96 17.51
CA LYS A 100 5.49 3.56 18.16
C LYS A 100 5.32 4.96 17.63
N PHE A 101 4.21 5.21 16.96
CA PHE A 101 3.85 6.55 16.52
C PHE A 101 2.42 6.89 16.89
N THR A 102 2.15 8.18 17.03
CA THR A 102 0.79 8.70 17.21
C THR A 102 0.70 10.04 16.49
N ASN A 103 -0.27 10.15 15.58
CA ASN A 103 -0.60 11.40 14.91
C ASN A 103 -2.11 11.64 15.02
N LEU A 104 -2.48 12.66 15.78
CA LEU A 104 -3.88 13.01 16.05
C LEU A 104 -4.56 13.72 14.87
N ALA A 105 -3.80 14.36 13.98
CA ALA A 105 -4.36 15.05 12.81
C ALA A 105 -5.02 14.05 11.85
N VAL A 106 -4.43 12.85 11.74
CA VAL A 106 -4.95 11.74 10.94
C VAL A 106 -5.59 10.64 11.79
N ALA A 107 -5.80 10.90 13.09
CA ALA A 107 -6.34 9.97 14.07
C ALA A 107 -5.65 8.60 14.09
N ALA A 108 -4.35 8.50 13.79
CA ALA A 108 -3.62 7.24 13.70
C ALA A 108 -2.69 7.04 14.90
N LYS A 109 -2.68 5.82 15.43
CA LYS A 109 -1.71 5.35 16.41
C LYS A 109 -1.28 3.95 16.04
N VAL A 110 0.02 3.73 15.99
CA VAL A 110 0.62 2.43 15.66
C VAL A 110 1.57 2.03 16.77
N ASP A 111 1.58 0.74 17.04
CA ASP A 111 2.44 0.08 18.02
C ASP A 111 2.86 -1.26 17.42
N LYS A 112 4.15 -1.41 17.14
CA LYS A 112 4.71 -2.57 16.45
C LYS A 112 5.96 -3.08 17.14
N HIS A 113 6.01 -4.40 17.23
CA HIS A 113 7.15 -5.16 17.72
C HIS A 113 7.37 -6.34 16.77
N ILE A 114 8.36 -6.24 15.90
CA ILE A 114 8.68 -7.26 14.90
C ILE A 114 10.10 -7.73 15.17
N GLY A 115 10.31 -9.04 15.21
CA GLY A 115 11.63 -9.61 15.42
C GLY A 115 11.81 -10.87 14.61
N PHE A 116 12.97 -11.04 14.00
CA PHE A 116 13.34 -12.31 13.40
C PHE A 116 14.81 -12.63 13.57
N LEU A 117 15.10 -13.92 13.55
CA LEU A 117 16.43 -14.50 13.43
C LEU A 117 16.34 -15.62 12.40
N GLY A 118 16.96 -15.43 11.25
CA GLY A 118 16.84 -16.35 10.14
C GLY A 118 17.39 -15.80 8.83
N GLU A 119 17.03 -16.44 7.74
CA GLU A 119 17.24 -15.96 6.39
C GLU A 119 15.94 -15.40 5.84
N VAL A 120 15.99 -14.27 5.15
CA VAL A 120 14.84 -13.67 4.48
C VAL A 120 15.26 -13.13 3.13
N ASP A 121 14.50 -13.45 2.08
CA ASP A 121 14.76 -12.86 0.77
C ASP A 121 14.42 -11.38 0.76
N CYS A 122 13.29 -11.03 1.36
CA CYS A 122 12.83 -9.66 1.46
C CYS A 122 11.92 -9.46 2.68
N PHE A 123 12.29 -8.54 3.55
CA PHE A 123 11.42 -7.92 4.54
C PHE A 123 11.30 -6.44 4.21
N THR A 124 10.10 -5.99 3.86
CA THR A 124 9.78 -4.60 3.63
C THR A 124 8.71 -4.15 4.62
N LYS A 125 8.89 -2.96 5.20
CA LYS A 125 7.86 -2.28 5.99
C LYS A 125 7.88 -0.81 5.61
N ASN A 126 6.81 -0.35 4.98
CA ASN A 126 6.64 1.02 4.54
C ASN A 126 5.39 1.60 5.17
N GLU A 127 5.52 2.80 5.73
CA GLU A 127 4.44 3.53 6.35
C GLU A 127 4.46 4.99 5.90
N TYR A 128 3.32 5.43 5.40
CA TYR A 128 3.14 6.75 4.85
C TYR A 128 1.97 7.45 5.54
N LEU A 129 2.13 8.76 5.70
CA LEU A 129 1.13 9.63 6.28
C LEU A 129 0.89 10.79 5.33
N ILE A 130 -0.36 11.15 5.13
CA ILE A 130 -0.75 12.27 4.29
C ILE A 130 -1.69 13.15 5.11
N LEU A 131 -1.18 14.31 5.53
CA LEU A 131 -2.00 15.37 6.09
C LEU A 131 -2.94 15.92 5.00
N ASP A 132 -4.21 16.12 5.36
CA ASP A 132 -5.23 16.63 4.44
C ASP A 132 -5.32 15.83 3.12
N ALA A 133 -5.26 14.51 3.21
CA ALA A 133 -5.43 13.61 2.07
C ALA A 133 -6.67 13.99 1.25
N GLU A 134 -6.48 14.16 -0.06
CA GLU A 134 -7.48 14.51 -1.06
C GLU A 134 -7.80 13.30 -1.95
N GLY A 135 -8.91 13.37 -2.68
CA GLY A 135 -9.31 12.29 -3.59
C GLY A 135 -9.44 10.94 -2.86
N ASN A 136 -8.95 9.86 -3.45
CA ASN A 136 -9.03 8.51 -2.86
C ASN A 136 -7.86 8.17 -1.92
N ASN A 137 -6.98 9.12 -1.60
CA ASN A 137 -5.78 8.84 -0.81
C ASN A 137 -6.13 8.47 0.65
N ALA A 138 -5.37 7.57 1.25
CA ALA A 138 -5.48 7.35 2.69
C ALA A 138 -4.66 8.39 3.46
N ASN A 139 -5.09 8.68 4.68
CA ASN A 139 -4.34 9.53 5.59
C ASN A 139 -3.19 8.78 6.26
N PHE A 140 -3.33 7.46 6.39
CA PHE A 140 -2.27 6.57 6.81
C PHE A 140 -2.33 5.31 5.95
N GLU A 141 -1.20 4.98 5.34
CA GLU A 141 -1.01 3.81 4.50
C GLU A 141 0.16 3.00 5.06
N GLN A 142 -0.03 1.70 5.13
CA GLN A 142 0.96 0.77 5.62
C GLN A 142 1.01 -0.42 4.69
N GLU A 143 2.22 -0.75 4.25
CA GLU A 143 2.50 -1.95 3.48
C GLU A 143 3.65 -2.72 4.16
N SER A 144 3.42 -3.99 4.46
CA SER A 144 4.46 -4.87 5.00
C SER A 144 4.51 -6.17 4.20
N VAL A 145 5.71 -6.56 3.82
CA VAL A 145 5.96 -7.78 3.06
C VAL A 145 7.08 -8.57 3.73
N ILE A 146 6.87 -9.87 3.88
CA ILE A 146 7.92 -10.85 4.19
C ILE A 146 7.87 -11.90 3.08
N SER A 147 9.00 -12.18 2.46
CA SER A 147 9.13 -13.17 1.40
C SER A 147 10.21 -14.18 1.78
N GLU A 148 9.87 -15.45 1.63
CA GLU A 148 10.78 -16.59 1.79
C GLU A 148 11.61 -16.54 3.09
N PHE A 149 10.93 -16.26 4.20
CA PHE A 149 11.58 -16.36 5.50
C PHE A 149 11.81 -17.82 5.87
N ASN A 150 13.03 -18.13 6.28
CA ASN A 150 13.42 -19.43 6.80
C ASN A 150 14.12 -19.29 8.16
N ALA A 151 13.58 -19.94 9.18
CA ALA A 151 14.19 -19.94 10.50
C ALA A 151 15.50 -20.75 10.50
N THR A 152 16.58 -20.14 10.99
CA THR A 152 17.82 -20.89 11.30
C THR A 152 17.58 -21.82 12.51
N PRO A 153 18.51 -22.74 12.83
CA PRO A 153 18.40 -23.52 14.08
C PRO A 153 18.36 -22.58 15.30
N GLY A 154 17.24 -22.56 16.03
CA GLY A 154 16.99 -21.61 17.12
C GLY A 154 16.50 -20.22 16.66
N GLY A 155 16.28 -20.06 15.37
CA GLY A 155 15.66 -18.89 14.76
C GLY A 155 14.17 -18.81 15.02
N PHE A 156 13.61 -17.65 14.73
CA PHE A 156 12.20 -17.32 14.95
C PHE A 156 11.82 -16.16 14.04
N LEU A 157 10.52 -15.98 13.82
CA LEU A 157 9.97 -14.73 13.29
C LEU A 157 8.67 -14.45 14.02
N TYR A 158 8.58 -13.32 14.69
CA TYR A 158 7.34 -12.86 15.27
C TYR A 158 7.06 -11.42 14.87
N GLY A 159 5.78 -11.07 14.85
CA GLY A 159 5.33 -9.70 14.76
C GLY A 159 4.09 -9.51 15.59
N ARG A 160 4.07 -8.43 16.36
CA ARG A 160 2.90 -7.89 17.01
C ARG A 160 2.69 -6.50 16.46
N GLU A 161 1.66 -6.34 15.65
CA GLU A 161 1.35 -5.08 14.98
C GLU A 161 -0.05 -4.64 15.40
N ARG A 162 -0.16 -3.39 15.85
CA ARG A 162 -1.44 -2.81 16.26
C ARG A 162 -1.63 -1.44 15.64
N PHE A 163 -2.75 -1.28 14.96
CA PHE A 163 -3.25 0.01 14.50
C PHE A 163 -4.49 0.40 15.29
N GLN A 164 -4.51 1.65 15.77
CA GLN A 164 -5.67 2.24 16.42
C GLN A 164 -6.05 3.55 15.73
N SER A 165 -7.32 3.70 15.36
CA SER A 165 -7.85 5.02 15.00
C SER A 165 -8.50 5.68 16.21
N CYS A 166 -7.96 6.82 16.65
CA CYS A 166 -8.46 7.57 17.81
C CYS A 166 -9.08 8.91 17.39
N VAL A 167 -10.41 9.00 17.36
CA VAL A 167 -11.06 10.31 17.27
C VAL A 167 -10.94 10.98 18.63
N ALA A 168 -10.26 12.13 18.65
CA ALA A 168 -9.79 12.85 19.85
C ALA A 168 -10.85 13.25 20.90
N MET A 169 -12.13 12.87 20.76
CA MET A 169 -13.18 13.16 21.75
C MET A 169 -14.29 12.09 21.78
N GLY A 170 -14.03 10.93 22.40
CA GLY A 170 -15.11 10.10 22.97
C GLY A 170 -15.53 8.83 22.22
N GLY A 171 -14.59 7.91 21.96
CA GLY A 171 -14.90 6.47 21.90
C GLY A 171 -15.24 5.85 20.55
N THR A 172 -14.99 6.57 19.45
CA THR A 172 -15.29 6.12 18.08
C THR A 172 -14.00 5.74 17.36
N GLY A 173 -13.79 4.45 17.05
CA GLY A 173 -12.51 4.03 16.48
C GLY A 173 -12.43 2.58 16.05
N VAL A 174 -11.34 2.29 15.36
CA VAL A 174 -10.92 0.96 14.92
C VAL A 174 -9.69 0.56 15.71
N ASP A 175 -9.64 -0.67 16.17
CA ASP A 175 -8.47 -1.28 16.82
C ASP A 175 -8.22 -2.60 16.10
N ILE A 176 -7.12 -2.67 15.36
CA ILE A 176 -6.70 -3.85 14.61
C ILE A 176 -5.39 -4.29 15.21
N ARG A 177 -5.33 -5.56 15.60
CA ARG A 177 -4.12 -6.21 16.07
C ARG A 177 -3.87 -7.47 15.27
N GLN A 178 -2.66 -7.61 14.77
CA GLN A 178 -2.15 -8.83 14.18
C GLN A 178 -0.97 -9.32 15.00
N ASP A 179 -1.03 -10.57 15.43
CA ASP A 179 0.13 -11.27 15.99
C ASP A 179 0.44 -12.44 15.06
N TYR A 180 1.69 -12.58 14.64
CA TYR A 180 2.17 -13.76 13.93
C TYR A 180 3.45 -14.26 14.57
N ASP A 181 3.65 -15.58 14.52
CA ASP A 181 4.81 -16.26 15.11
C ASP A 181 5.15 -17.49 14.25
N ILE A 182 6.40 -17.59 13.82
CA ILE A 182 6.99 -18.74 13.13
C ILE A 182 7.96 -19.38 14.10
N TYR A 183 7.63 -20.61 14.49
CA TYR A 183 8.42 -21.37 15.44
C TYR A 183 9.72 -21.86 14.80
N PRO A 184 10.71 -22.31 15.60
CA PRO A 184 11.93 -22.90 15.08
C PRO A 184 11.64 -24.00 14.04
N TYR A 185 12.42 -24.02 12.97
CA TYR A 185 12.23 -24.89 11.79
C TYR A 185 10.98 -24.60 10.94
N GLY A 186 10.23 -23.55 11.25
CA GLY A 186 9.14 -23.06 10.42
C GLY A 186 9.62 -22.10 9.32
N THR A 187 8.74 -21.85 8.37
CA THR A 187 8.97 -20.92 7.25
C THR A 187 7.79 -19.99 7.07
N MET A 188 8.04 -18.83 6.46
CA MET A 188 7.00 -17.98 5.91
C MET A 188 7.34 -17.66 4.46
N GLU A 189 6.75 -18.42 3.55
CA GLU A 189 6.91 -18.29 2.10
C GLU A 189 6.51 -16.88 1.64
N SER A 190 5.36 -16.41 2.12
CA SER A 190 4.89 -15.07 1.80
C SER A 190 3.97 -14.54 2.89
N ARG A 191 4.23 -13.31 3.32
CA ARG A 191 3.28 -12.47 4.02
C ARG A 191 3.20 -11.12 3.33
N CYS A 192 1.98 -10.68 3.09
CA CYS A 192 1.68 -9.34 2.63
C CYS A 192 0.61 -8.76 3.55
N GLU A 193 0.79 -7.50 3.92
CA GLU A 193 -0.18 -6.74 4.68
C GLU A 193 -0.30 -5.36 4.07
N ASN A 194 -1.54 -4.91 3.89
CA ASN A 194 -1.86 -3.58 3.44
C ASN A 194 -2.96 -3.02 4.35
N LEU A 195 -2.65 -1.93 5.06
CA LEU A 195 -3.59 -1.22 5.91
C LEU A 195 -3.74 0.22 5.45
N ASN A 196 -4.97 0.61 5.16
CA ASN A 196 -5.31 1.98 4.74
C ASN A 196 -6.33 2.58 5.69
N HIS A 197 -6.03 3.78 6.19
CA HIS A 197 -6.94 4.57 7.01
C HIS A 197 -7.30 5.89 6.33
N HIS A 198 -8.59 6.07 6.06
CA HIS A 198 -9.14 7.31 5.51
C HIS A 198 -9.92 8.06 6.58
N MET A 199 -9.56 9.32 6.79
CA MET A 199 -10.22 10.27 7.69
C MET A 199 -10.73 11.51 6.93
N THR A 200 -9.88 12.13 6.12
CA THR A 200 -10.20 13.31 5.29
C THR A 200 -10.37 12.97 3.80
N GLY A 201 -9.63 11.97 3.30
CA GLY A 201 -9.74 11.49 1.92
C GLY A 201 -11.12 10.87 1.61
N VAL A 202 -11.55 11.04 0.36
CA VAL A 202 -12.81 10.51 -0.19
C VAL A 202 -12.64 9.03 -0.58
N GLN A 203 -12.85 8.12 0.38
CA GLN A 203 -13.56 6.82 0.23
C GLN A 203 -14.38 6.56 1.52
N ALA A 204 -15.11 7.61 1.91
CA ALA A 204 -16.11 7.75 2.99
C ALA A 204 -15.74 7.15 4.36
N ARG A 205 -14.60 7.60 4.92
CA ARG A 205 -14.13 7.34 6.31
C ARG A 205 -14.12 5.86 6.68
N LYS A 206 -13.09 5.16 6.20
CA LYS A 206 -12.90 3.74 6.46
C LYS A 206 -11.50 3.44 7.00
N THR A 207 -11.39 2.32 7.70
CA THR A 207 -10.12 1.62 7.89
C THR A 207 -10.26 0.26 7.24
N GLU A 208 -9.27 -0.11 6.44
CA GLU A 208 -9.25 -1.35 5.69
C GLU A 208 -7.95 -2.08 5.95
N LEU A 209 -8.04 -3.37 6.23
CA LEU A 209 -6.91 -4.27 6.36
C LEU A 209 -7.08 -5.40 5.34
N CYS A 210 -6.06 -5.61 4.53
CA CYS A 210 -5.88 -6.77 3.68
C CYS A 210 -4.61 -7.49 4.12
N THR A 211 -4.68 -8.78 4.39
CA THR A 211 -3.51 -9.58 4.74
C THR A 211 -3.56 -10.94 4.06
N TYR A 212 -2.39 -11.44 3.68
CA TYR A 212 -2.16 -12.76 3.13
C TYR A 212 -0.92 -13.32 3.83
N ASN A 213 -1.00 -14.55 4.34
CA ASN A 213 0.10 -15.18 5.05
C ASN A 213 0.13 -16.66 4.65
N SER A 214 1.28 -17.13 4.17
CA SER A 214 1.59 -18.54 3.88
C SER A 214 2.74 -18.95 4.78
N PHE A 215 2.45 -19.80 5.77
CA PHE A 215 3.42 -20.18 6.78
C PHE A 215 3.35 -21.67 7.12
N THR A 216 4.49 -22.19 7.59
CA THR A 216 4.62 -23.54 8.15
C THR A 216 5.11 -23.45 9.59
N ASN A 217 4.62 -24.37 10.43
CA ASN A 217 4.93 -24.44 11.85
C ASN A 217 4.82 -23.06 12.52
N GLY A 218 3.69 -22.40 12.32
CA GLY A 218 3.48 -21.04 12.79
C GLY A 218 2.06 -20.77 13.26
N SER A 219 1.82 -19.52 13.60
CA SER A 219 0.52 -19.02 14.01
C SER A 219 0.27 -17.60 13.50
N LEU A 220 -1.00 -17.30 13.26
CA LEU A 220 -1.50 -15.98 12.94
C LEU A 220 -2.76 -15.72 13.75
N THR A 221 -2.80 -14.60 14.46
CA THR A 221 -3.98 -14.08 15.15
C THR A 221 -4.33 -12.73 14.57
N VAL A 222 -5.59 -12.55 14.21
CA VAL A 222 -6.16 -11.25 13.80
C VAL A 222 -7.29 -10.91 14.76
N ASP A 223 -7.14 -9.86 15.55
CA ASP A 223 -8.17 -9.30 16.43
C ASP A 223 -8.50 -7.87 15.97
N ALA A 224 -9.69 -7.70 15.41
CA ALA A 224 -10.11 -6.48 14.77
C ALA A 224 -11.46 -6.02 15.32
N ARG A 225 -11.53 -4.77 15.76
CA ARG A 225 -12.70 -4.20 16.44
C ARG A 225 -13.00 -2.81 15.94
N GLN A 226 -14.29 -2.50 15.81
CA GLN A 226 -14.79 -1.15 15.64
C GLN A 226 -15.87 -0.89 16.67
N SER A 227 -15.77 0.25 17.36
CA SER A 227 -16.79 0.73 18.27
C SER A 227 -17.19 2.14 17.88
N ILE A 228 -18.49 2.36 17.71
CA ILE A 228 -19.13 3.64 17.43
C ILE A 228 -20.27 3.79 18.44
N PRO A 229 -20.14 4.67 19.45
CA PRO A 229 -21.16 4.83 20.48
C PRO A 229 -22.54 5.02 19.88
N CYS A 230 -23.53 4.31 20.44
CA CYS A 230 -24.94 4.35 20.04
C CYS A 230 -25.26 3.89 18.61
N THR A 231 -24.28 3.53 17.78
CA THR A 231 -24.51 3.23 16.36
C THR A 231 -24.04 1.84 15.93
N LYS A 232 -22.80 1.44 16.26
CA LYS A 232 -22.20 0.23 15.68
C LYS A 232 -21.11 -0.35 16.58
N LYS A 233 -21.13 -1.67 16.75
CA LYS A 233 -20.04 -2.43 17.37
C LYS A 233 -19.77 -3.67 16.53
N VAL A 234 -18.54 -3.83 16.08
CA VAL A 234 -18.05 -5.01 15.35
C VAL A 234 -16.81 -5.50 16.06
N ALA A 235 -16.72 -6.80 16.30
CA ALA A 235 -15.53 -7.43 16.85
C ALA A 235 -15.36 -8.79 16.17
N GLU A 236 -14.16 -9.05 15.68
CA GLU A 236 -13.79 -10.27 15.01
C GLU A 236 -12.42 -10.70 15.51
N ARG A 237 -12.32 -11.93 16.01
CA ARG A 237 -11.06 -12.56 16.39
C ARG A 237 -10.95 -13.89 15.69
N GLN A 238 -9.86 -14.09 14.97
CA GLN A 238 -9.53 -15.33 14.27
C GLN A 238 -8.11 -15.73 14.62
N GLU A 239 -7.91 -17.04 14.78
CA GLU A 239 -6.62 -17.64 15.10
C GLU A 239 -6.39 -18.81 14.16
N PHE A 240 -5.20 -18.87 13.60
CA PHE A 240 -4.74 -19.86 12.62
C PHE A 240 -3.44 -20.45 13.14
N PHE A 241 -3.29 -21.77 13.08
CA PHE A 241 -2.13 -22.49 13.62
C PHE A 241 -1.75 -23.66 12.72
N GLY A 242 -0.46 -23.93 12.58
CA GLY A 242 0.09 -25.05 11.81
C GLY A 242 0.64 -24.60 10.46
N ASP A 243 0.39 -25.41 9.42
CA ASP A 243 0.86 -25.19 8.06
C ASP A 243 -0.31 -24.69 7.21
N LEU A 244 -0.43 -23.38 7.07
CA LEU A 244 -1.62 -22.75 6.52
C LEU A 244 -1.28 -21.59 5.59
N THR A 245 -2.17 -21.41 4.61
CA THR A 245 -2.29 -20.17 3.88
C THR A 245 -3.59 -19.49 4.31
N ALA A 246 -3.49 -18.30 4.91
CA ALA A 246 -4.60 -17.53 5.41
C ALA A 246 -4.62 -16.15 4.76
N ALA A 247 -5.76 -15.80 4.17
CA ALA A 247 -6.02 -14.46 3.64
C ALA A 247 -7.19 -13.84 4.38
N LYS A 248 -7.11 -12.55 4.66
CA LYS A 248 -8.16 -11.81 5.33
C LYS A 248 -8.31 -10.41 4.75
N HIS A 249 -9.57 -10.00 4.61
CA HIS A 249 -9.95 -8.66 4.21
C HIS A 249 -11.00 -8.13 5.18
N ILE A 250 -10.71 -7.03 5.86
CA ILE A 250 -11.58 -6.40 6.86
C ILE A 250 -11.76 -4.95 6.50
N ILE A 251 -13.03 -4.49 6.46
CA ILE A 251 -13.36 -3.09 6.18
C ILE A 251 -14.27 -2.57 7.29
N PHE A 252 -13.79 -1.55 8.00
CA PHE A 252 -14.55 -0.78 8.97
C PHE A 252 -14.93 0.57 8.39
N ARG A 253 -16.21 0.77 8.10
CA ARG A 253 -16.75 2.07 7.64
C ARG A 253 -17.38 2.83 8.80
N ARG A 254 -17.18 4.14 8.84
CA ARG A 254 -17.98 5.04 9.68
C ARG A 254 -19.33 5.31 8.99
N PRO A 255 -20.40 5.57 9.75
CA PRO A 255 -21.67 6.05 9.23
C PRO A 255 -21.53 7.35 8.45
#